data_AF-A0A3M5EKN9-F1
#
_entry.id   AF-A0A3M5EKN9-F1
#
_cell.length_a   1.000
_cell.length_b   1.000
_cell.length_c   1.000
_cell.angle_alpha   90.00
_cell.angle_beta   90.00
_cell.angle_gamma   90.00
#
_symmetry.space_group_name_H-M   'P 1'
#
loop_
_entity.id
_entity.type
_entity.pdbx_description
1 polymer ?
#
loop_
_entity_poly.entity_id
_entity_poly.type
_entity_poly.pdbx_seq_one_letter_code
_entity_poly.pdbx_strand_id
1 'polypeptide(L)'
;MPPPASAARRAGKGPARFIQQVSLMQHPAEHSPLGKTSEYVSSYTPSLLFPISRTAKWAELGLSAETLPYRGVDIWNCYELSWLTPAGKPVVAIGEFSIPADSPNIIESKSFKLYLNSLNQSAFDSREALRAVLQKDLSAAAGAPVGVRLRSLDEVAEEGIGRLPGRCIDELDIAVDGYEQPRPELLRCDAGRIVEEQLYSHLLKSNCPVTGQPDWGTLVVDYRGPALDPASLLAYLVSFRQHQDFHEQCVERIFLDLQRLLQPQALSVYARYVRRGGLDINPYRSLAEVAPDNRRLVRQ
;
A
#
# COMPACT_ATOMS: atom_id res chain seq x y z
N MET A 1 -12.97 -38.08 74.13
CA MET A 1 -11.97 -39.17 73.99
C MET A 1 -11.24 -39.01 72.65
N PRO A 2 -10.00 -39.55 72.50
CA PRO A 2 -9.03 -39.17 71.45
C PRO A 2 -9.20 -39.99 70.13
N PRO A 3 -8.34 -39.80 69.08
CA PRO A 3 -8.74 -39.84 67.66
C PRO A 3 -8.30 -41.12 66.90
N PRO A 4 -8.44 -41.20 65.56
CA PRO A 4 -7.32 -40.84 64.62
C PRO A 4 -7.86 -40.25 63.27
N ALA A 5 -7.12 -39.94 62.18
CA ALA A 5 -5.67 -39.89 61.86
C ALA A 5 -5.35 -38.95 60.65
N SER A 6 -4.07 -38.55 60.55
CA SER A 6 -3.25 -38.27 59.34
C SER A 6 -3.90 -38.22 57.94
N ALA A 7 -3.85 -37.04 57.29
CA ALA A 7 -4.09 -36.87 55.85
C ALA A 7 -2.77 -36.73 55.06
N ALA A 8 -2.44 -37.70 54.22
CA ALA A 8 -1.27 -37.65 53.35
C ALA A 8 -1.60 -37.00 51.99
N ARG A 9 -0.96 -35.87 51.66
CA ARG A 9 -1.07 -35.24 50.34
C ARG A 9 -0.32 -36.06 49.28
N ARG A 10 -1.00 -36.50 48.23
CA ARG A 10 -0.39 -36.80 46.92
C ARG A 10 -0.97 -35.85 45.88
N ALA A 11 -0.11 -35.03 45.27
CA ALA A 11 -0.50 -34.17 44.17
C ALA A 11 -0.70 -35.01 42.88
N GLY A 12 -1.89 -34.92 42.28
CA GLY A 12 -2.16 -35.55 40.99
C GLY A 12 -1.49 -34.79 39.84
N LYS A 13 -0.86 -35.53 38.91
CA LYS A 13 -0.36 -34.96 37.65
C LYS A 13 -1.54 -34.62 36.74
N GLY A 14 -1.72 -33.35 36.40
CA GLY A 14 -2.53 -32.94 35.24
C GLY A 14 -1.73 -33.10 33.94
N PRO A 15 -2.38 -33.36 32.79
CA PRO A 15 -1.68 -33.56 31.53
C PRO A 15 -1.09 -32.24 30.99
N ALA A 16 0.13 -32.31 30.48
CA ALA A 16 0.76 -31.19 29.81
C ALA A 16 0.01 -30.86 28.51
N ARG A 17 -0.50 -29.63 28.39
CA ARG A 17 -0.92 -29.09 27.10
C ARG A 17 0.34 -28.80 26.28
N PHE A 18 0.48 -29.49 25.15
CA PHE A 18 1.41 -29.07 24.11
C PHE A 18 1.00 -27.67 23.64
N ILE A 19 1.80 -26.67 23.97
CA ILE A 19 1.75 -25.38 23.28
C ILE A 19 2.46 -25.59 21.96
N GLN A 20 1.68 -25.76 20.90
CA GLN A 20 2.20 -25.79 19.55
C GLN A 20 2.78 -24.40 19.25
N GLN A 21 4.11 -24.29 19.19
CA GLN A 21 4.78 -23.05 18.78
C GLN A 21 4.29 -22.71 17.36
N VAL A 22 3.46 -21.67 17.26
CA VAL A 22 3.20 -21.02 15.98
C VAL A 22 4.53 -20.41 15.55
N SER A 23 5.10 -20.98 14.48
CA SER A 23 6.32 -20.43 13.89
C SER A 23 5.99 -19.06 13.31
N LEU A 24 6.39 -18.00 14.03
CA LEU A 24 6.43 -16.65 13.50
C LEU A 24 7.42 -16.65 12.33
N MET A 25 6.90 -16.77 11.10
CA MET A 25 7.68 -16.46 9.91
C MET A 25 8.11 -15.00 10.02
N GLN A 26 9.43 -14.79 10.09
CA GLN A 26 10.01 -13.45 10.21
C GLN A 26 9.59 -12.61 9.01
N HIS A 27 8.99 -11.45 9.26
CA HIS A 27 8.48 -10.61 8.18
C HIS A 27 9.68 -9.88 7.54
N PRO A 28 9.85 -9.86 6.20
CA PRO A 28 11.03 -9.27 5.56
C PRO A 28 11.32 -7.81 5.95
N ALA A 29 10.28 -7.08 6.36
CA ALA A 29 10.39 -5.71 6.85
C ALA A 29 11.01 -5.55 8.26
N GLU A 30 11.30 -6.63 9.01
CA GLU A 30 11.99 -6.53 10.32
C GLU A 30 13.38 -5.88 10.20
N HIS A 31 14.02 -5.98 9.03
CA HIS A 31 15.30 -5.34 8.72
C HIS A 31 15.15 -3.87 8.27
N SER A 32 13.94 -3.39 7.94
CA SER A 32 13.70 -2.00 7.54
C SER A 32 14.14 -0.98 8.62
N PRO A 33 14.51 0.26 8.25
CA PRO A 33 14.68 1.36 9.21
C PRO A 33 13.38 1.79 9.91
N LEU A 34 12.21 1.36 9.45
CA LEU A 34 10.89 1.71 9.99
C LEU A 34 10.74 1.25 11.45
N GLY A 35 10.15 2.09 12.30
CA GLY A 35 10.08 1.89 13.76
C GLY A 35 11.38 2.18 14.54
N LYS A 36 12.54 2.31 13.88
CA LYS A 36 13.86 2.54 14.53
C LYS A 36 14.25 4.02 14.54
N THR A 37 15.11 4.43 15.46
CA THR A 37 15.78 5.75 15.41
C THR A 37 16.69 5.81 14.19
N SER A 38 16.82 6.98 13.55
CA SER A 38 17.66 7.14 12.35
C SER A 38 18.42 8.45 12.44
N GLU A 39 19.73 8.41 12.16
CA GLU A 39 20.56 9.62 12.06
C GLU A 39 20.23 10.39 10.78
N TYR A 40 20.40 11.72 10.81
CA TYR A 40 20.13 12.56 9.65
C TYR A 40 21.32 12.54 8.68
N VAL A 41 21.16 11.84 7.56
CA VAL A 41 22.17 11.79 6.50
C VAL A 41 22.05 13.03 5.61
N SER A 42 23.13 13.81 5.51
CA SER A 42 23.18 15.08 4.77
C SER A 42 23.99 15.02 3.47
N SER A 43 24.27 13.82 2.95
CA SER A 43 24.96 13.62 1.67
C SER A 43 24.29 12.50 0.89
N TYR A 44 24.16 12.65 -0.42
CA TYR A 44 23.49 11.69 -1.31
C TYR A 44 23.98 10.25 -1.06
N THR A 45 23.07 9.40 -0.60
CA THR A 45 23.38 8.04 -0.14
C THR A 45 22.34 7.05 -0.68
N PRO A 46 22.57 6.47 -1.88
CA PRO A 46 21.62 5.54 -2.52
C PRO A 46 21.44 4.22 -1.74
N SER A 47 22.42 3.83 -0.93
CA SER A 47 22.34 2.65 -0.05
C SER A 47 21.34 2.76 1.11
N LEU A 48 20.66 3.92 1.26
CA LEU A 48 19.53 4.06 2.18
C LEU A 48 18.24 3.40 1.67
N LEU A 49 18.14 3.13 0.36
CA LEU A 49 16.98 2.45 -0.23
C LEU A 49 16.91 0.99 0.24
N PHE A 50 15.76 0.60 0.81
CA PHE A 50 15.50 -0.75 1.28
C PHE A 50 14.39 -1.39 0.42
N PRO A 51 14.74 -2.31 -0.50
CA PRO A 51 13.75 -3.06 -1.27
C PRO A 51 13.08 -4.14 -0.41
N ILE A 52 11.78 -4.32 -0.60
CA ILE A 52 11.01 -5.43 -0.02
C ILE A 52 10.47 -6.27 -1.18
N SER A 53 10.85 -7.54 -1.23
CA SER A 53 10.39 -8.45 -2.29
C SER A 53 8.89 -8.69 -2.22
N ARG A 54 8.20 -8.59 -3.36
CA ARG A 54 6.76 -8.91 -3.47
C ARG A 54 6.49 -10.40 -3.32
N THR A 55 7.47 -11.27 -3.60
CA THR A 55 7.30 -12.73 -3.72
C THR A 55 6.60 -13.38 -2.54
N ALA A 56 6.93 -13.00 -1.30
CA ALA A 56 6.28 -13.56 -0.11
C ALA A 56 4.78 -13.21 -0.06
N LYS A 57 4.44 -11.95 -0.38
CA LYS A 57 3.06 -11.46 -0.40
C LYS A 57 2.25 -11.93 -1.59
N TRP A 58 2.88 -12.11 -2.74
CA TRP A 58 2.27 -12.80 -3.87
C TRP A 58 1.98 -14.27 -3.54
N ALA A 59 2.89 -14.98 -2.88
CA ALA A 59 2.64 -16.36 -2.45
C ALA A 59 1.47 -16.46 -1.44
N GLU A 60 1.32 -15.52 -0.50
CA GLU A 60 0.14 -15.40 0.38
C GLU A 60 -1.19 -15.22 -0.40
N LEU A 61 -1.14 -14.64 -1.61
CA LEU A 61 -2.27 -14.42 -2.51
C LEU A 61 -2.43 -15.51 -3.59
N GLY A 62 -1.55 -16.53 -3.61
CA GLY A 62 -1.54 -17.57 -4.64
C GLY A 62 -0.98 -17.12 -6.01
N LEU A 63 -0.15 -16.06 -6.02
CA LEU A 63 0.46 -15.47 -7.21
C LEU A 63 1.98 -15.69 -7.28
N SER A 64 2.52 -15.51 -8.48
CA SER A 64 3.94 -15.33 -8.80
C SER A 64 4.10 -14.22 -9.85
N ALA A 65 5.33 -13.78 -10.12
CA ALA A 65 5.62 -12.74 -11.12
C ALA A 65 5.09 -13.10 -12.53
N GLU A 66 5.08 -14.40 -12.85
CA GLU A 66 4.67 -14.95 -14.14
C GLU A 66 3.16 -15.18 -14.24
N THR A 67 2.42 -15.07 -13.13
CA THR A 67 0.99 -15.41 -13.01
C THR A 67 0.12 -14.25 -12.55
N LEU A 68 0.65 -13.03 -12.52
CA LEU A 68 -0.10 -11.83 -12.17
C LEU A 68 -1.30 -11.63 -13.13
N PRO A 69 -2.55 -11.63 -12.63
CA PRO A 69 -3.74 -11.54 -13.47
C PRO A 69 -4.11 -10.08 -13.78
N TYR A 70 -3.14 -9.16 -13.67
CA TYR A 70 -3.29 -7.72 -13.81
C TYR A 70 -2.01 -7.10 -14.40
N ARG A 71 -2.17 -5.94 -15.03
CA ARG A 71 -1.13 -4.91 -15.19
C ARG A 71 -1.28 -3.90 -14.05
N GLY A 72 -0.25 -3.13 -13.76
CA GLY A 72 -0.38 -2.09 -12.75
C GLY A 72 0.85 -1.21 -12.57
N VAL A 73 0.70 -0.26 -11.66
CA VAL A 73 1.75 0.66 -11.22
C VAL A 73 1.48 1.04 -9.77
N ASP A 74 2.53 1.23 -8.99
CA ASP A 74 2.49 1.92 -7.71
C ASP A 74 3.03 3.32 -7.93
N ILE A 75 2.13 4.32 -7.93
CA ILE A 75 2.51 5.72 -8.13
C ILE A 75 2.78 6.36 -6.77
N TRP A 76 3.96 6.95 -6.62
CA TRP A 76 4.37 7.66 -5.42
C TRP A 76 4.47 9.15 -5.71
N ASN A 77 3.95 9.99 -4.82
CA ASN A 77 4.20 11.43 -4.86
C ASN A 77 5.02 11.84 -3.63
N CYS A 78 6.19 12.44 -3.85
CA CYS A 78 6.98 13.10 -2.82
C CYS A 78 6.76 14.61 -2.89
N TYR A 79 6.31 15.18 -1.78
CA TYR A 79 5.99 16.61 -1.65
C TYR A 79 7.07 17.41 -0.89
N GLU A 80 8.14 16.73 -0.46
CA GLU A 80 9.24 17.28 0.35
C GLU A 80 10.58 17.22 -0.42
N LEU A 81 10.57 17.07 -1.75
CA LEU A 81 11.78 16.88 -2.55
C LEU A 81 12.56 18.20 -2.70
N SER A 82 13.79 18.21 -2.16
CA SER A 82 14.70 19.36 -2.20
C SER A 82 16.14 18.92 -2.47
N TRP A 83 16.92 19.78 -3.13
CA TRP A 83 18.37 19.60 -3.39
C TRP A 83 19.06 20.95 -3.61
N LEU A 84 20.37 20.96 -3.86
CA LEU A 84 21.13 22.19 -4.15
C LEU A 84 21.53 22.29 -5.64
N THR A 85 21.63 23.52 -6.16
CA THR A 85 22.40 23.79 -7.39
C THR A 85 23.92 23.70 -7.10
N PRO A 86 24.80 23.66 -8.11
CA PRO A 86 26.26 23.70 -7.90
C PRO A 86 26.75 24.97 -7.17
N ALA A 87 25.96 26.05 -7.21
CA ALA A 87 26.22 27.29 -6.47
C ALA A 87 25.66 27.27 -5.02
N GLY A 88 25.17 26.12 -4.53
CA GLY A 88 24.63 25.95 -3.18
C GLY A 88 23.22 26.53 -2.95
N LYS A 89 22.54 27.01 -4.00
CA LYS A 89 21.15 27.51 -3.87
C LYS A 89 20.18 26.32 -3.77
N PRO A 90 19.30 26.24 -2.76
CA PRO A 90 18.25 25.23 -2.71
C PRO A 90 17.29 25.30 -3.92
N VAL A 91 16.75 24.14 -4.28
CA VAL A 91 15.74 23.92 -5.30
C VAL A 91 14.72 22.93 -4.74
N VAL A 92 13.43 23.21 -4.96
CA VAL A 92 12.30 22.35 -4.53
C VAL A 92 11.50 21.87 -5.73
N ALA A 93 10.89 20.70 -5.61
CA ALA A 93 9.99 20.11 -6.60
C ALA A 93 8.95 19.19 -5.94
N ILE A 94 7.94 18.80 -6.71
CA ILE A 94 7.16 17.59 -6.45
C ILE A 94 7.76 16.46 -7.29
N GLY A 95 8.11 15.35 -6.64
CA GLY A 95 8.57 14.14 -7.31
C GLY A 95 7.41 13.18 -7.54
N GLU A 96 7.20 12.73 -8.77
CA GLU A 96 6.29 11.64 -9.12
C GLU A 96 7.13 10.43 -9.56
N PHE A 97 6.86 9.26 -8.98
CA PHE A 97 7.57 8.02 -9.28
C PHE A 97 6.57 6.92 -9.64
N SER A 98 6.83 6.19 -10.72
CA SER A 98 5.97 5.13 -11.22
C SER A 98 6.71 3.80 -11.17
N ILE A 99 6.43 3.00 -10.13
CA ILE A 99 7.03 1.67 -9.96
C ILE A 99 6.11 0.64 -10.62
N PRO A 100 6.56 -0.17 -11.60
CA PRO A 100 5.72 -1.20 -12.22
C PRO A 100 5.18 -2.19 -11.18
N ALA A 101 3.91 -2.62 -11.31
CA ALA A 101 3.32 -3.56 -10.35
C ALA A 101 3.95 -4.97 -10.43
N ASP A 102 4.58 -5.31 -11.56
CA ASP A 102 5.37 -6.52 -11.79
C ASP A 102 6.83 -6.41 -11.34
N SER A 103 7.22 -5.29 -10.68
CA SER A 103 8.56 -5.15 -10.11
C SER A 103 8.84 -6.23 -9.06
N PRO A 104 10.03 -6.88 -9.06
CA PRO A 104 10.38 -7.87 -8.04
C PRO A 104 10.26 -7.35 -6.59
N ASN A 105 10.49 -6.05 -6.39
CA ASN A 105 10.42 -5.38 -5.09
C ASN A 105 9.51 -4.15 -5.11
N ILE A 106 8.82 -3.90 -3.99
CA ILE A 106 8.42 -2.54 -3.59
C ILE A 106 9.60 -1.85 -2.90
N ILE A 107 9.53 -0.53 -2.72
CA ILE A 107 10.53 0.24 -1.96
C ILE A 107 9.91 0.65 -0.63
N GLU A 108 10.58 0.36 0.50
CA GLU A 108 10.04 0.68 1.81
C GLU A 108 9.97 2.19 2.06
N SER A 109 8.81 2.69 2.49
CA SER A 109 8.47 4.12 2.48
C SER A 109 9.43 5.00 3.29
N LYS A 110 9.88 4.57 4.46
CA LYS A 110 10.86 5.31 5.27
C LYS A 110 12.24 5.25 4.67
N SER A 111 12.67 4.10 4.14
CA SER A 111 13.93 3.99 3.38
C SER A 111 13.96 4.98 2.20
N PHE A 112 12.84 5.10 1.48
CA PHE A 112 12.67 6.05 0.38
C PHE A 112 12.71 7.50 0.88
N LYS A 113 12.02 7.84 1.99
CA LYS A 113 12.13 9.16 2.63
C LYS A 113 13.58 9.49 3.01
N LEU A 114 14.31 8.56 3.63
CA LEU A 114 15.68 8.80 4.07
C LEU A 114 16.62 9.00 2.87
N TYR A 115 16.44 8.22 1.80
CA TYR A 115 17.14 8.44 0.52
C TYR A 115 16.87 9.83 -0.06
N LEU A 116 15.60 10.26 -0.16
CA LEU A 116 15.27 11.59 -0.69
C LEU A 116 15.80 12.72 0.22
N ASN A 117 15.74 12.56 1.54
CA ASN A 117 16.33 13.52 2.48
C ASN A 117 17.86 13.67 2.32
N SER A 118 18.55 12.62 1.88
CA SER A 118 20.00 12.67 1.62
C SER A 118 20.37 13.64 0.47
N LEU A 119 19.39 13.98 -0.37
CA LEU A 119 19.55 14.96 -1.46
C LEU A 119 19.54 16.41 -0.97
N ASN A 120 18.99 16.69 0.23
CA ASN A 120 18.69 18.06 0.69
C ASN A 120 19.91 19.00 0.75
N GLN A 121 21.11 18.47 0.97
CA GLN A 121 22.37 19.22 0.97
C GLN A 121 23.34 18.75 -0.15
N SER A 122 22.83 17.98 -1.12
CA SER A 122 23.59 17.46 -2.25
C SER A 122 23.38 18.35 -3.49
N ALA A 123 24.47 18.69 -4.17
CA ALA A 123 24.45 19.50 -5.38
C ALA A 123 24.24 18.65 -6.64
N PHE A 124 23.37 19.11 -7.55
CA PHE A 124 23.15 18.53 -8.87
C PHE A 124 23.15 19.62 -9.95
N ASP A 125 23.83 19.37 -11.07
CA ASP A 125 24.01 20.35 -12.17
C ASP A 125 22.69 20.81 -12.79
N SER A 126 21.68 19.95 -12.80
CA SER A 126 20.35 20.25 -13.34
C SER A 126 19.26 19.36 -12.74
N ARG A 127 17.99 19.76 -12.94
CA ARG A 127 16.83 18.91 -12.66
C ARG A 127 16.90 17.58 -13.43
N GLU A 128 17.43 17.59 -14.64
CA GLU A 128 17.59 16.39 -15.47
C GLU A 128 18.64 15.42 -14.91
N ALA A 129 19.77 15.95 -14.44
CA ALA A 129 20.80 15.14 -13.77
C ALA A 129 20.24 14.44 -12.52
N LEU A 130 19.46 15.16 -11.70
CA LEU A 130 18.77 14.56 -10.56
C LEU A 130 17.74 13.51 -10.99
N ARG A 131 16.92 13.79 -12.02
CA ARG A 131 15.95 12.83 -12.57
C ARG A 131 16.62 11.52 -12.97
N ALA A 132 17.75 11.59 -13.67
CA ALA A 132 18.50 10.41 -14.12
C ALA A 132 19.07 9.60 -12.94
N VAL A 133 19.55 10.26 -11.88
CA VAL A 133 20.02 9.59 -10.64
C VAL A 133 18.88 8.88 -9.93
N LEU A 134 17.77 9.59 -9.68
CA LEU A 134 16.56 9.02 -9.07
C LEU A 134 16.05 7.80 -9.87
N GLN A 135 15.95 7.93 -11.19
CA GLN A 135 15.50 6.84 -12.06
C GLN A 135 16.43 5.62 -11.96
N LYS A 136 17.75 5.82 -11.99
CA LYS A 136 18.73 4.74 -11.86
C LYS A 136 18.60 4.02 -10.52
N ASP A 137 18.64 4.74 -9.41
CA ASP A 137 18.71 4.15 -8.07
C ASP A 137 17.39 3.44 -7.70
N LEU A 138 16.25 4.07 -8.00
CA LEU A 138 14.94 3.48 -7.74
C LEU A 138 14.66 2.28 -8.63
N SER A 139 15.13 2.29 -9.89
CA SER A 139 15.05 1.09 -10.75
C SER A 139 15.90 -0.05 -10.22
N ALA A 140 17.09 0.24 -9.70
CA ALA A 140 17.96 -0.76 -9.08
C ALA A 140 17.34 -1.36 -7.80
N ALA A 141 16.67 -0.54 -6.98
CA ALA A 141 15.95 -1.03 -5.80
C ALA A 141 14.70 -1.86 -6.17
N ALA A 142 13.84 -1.34 -7.06
CA ALA A 142 12.62 -2.03 -7.49
C ALA A 142 12.90 -3.33 -8.26
N GLY A 143 14.05 -3.42 -8.96
CA GLY A 143 14.38 -4.51 -9.88
C GLY A 143 13.68 -4.39 -11.24
N ALA A 144 13.11 -3.24 -11.55
CA ALA A 144 12.38 -2.94 -12.78
C ALA A 144 12.49 -1.43 -13.14
N PRO A 145 12.27 -1.01 -14.39
CA PRO A 145 12.37 0.41 -14.78
C PRO A 145 11.33 1.29 -14.06
N VAL A 146 11.80 2.19 -13.19
CA VAL A 146 10.94 3.16 -12.48
C VAL A 146 10.85 4.45 -13.29
N GLY A 147 9.62 4.90 -13.59
CA GLY A 147 9.39 6.21 -14.18
C GLY A 147 9.60 7.34 -13.17
N VAL A 148 10.19 8.47 -13.57
CA VAL A 148 10.41 9.64 -12.69
C VAL A 148 10.03 10.93 -13.39
N ARG A 149 9.20 11.77 -12.75
CA ARG A 149 8.90 13.15 -13.18
C ARG A 149 9.19 14.12 -12.04
N LEU A 150 9.87 15.23 -12.36
CA LEU A 150 10.21 16.28 -11.40
C LEU A 150 9.50 17.59 -11.78
N ARG A 151 8.49 17.95 -11.00
CA ARG A 151 7.55 19.03 -11.30
C ARG A 151 7.80 20.24 -10.41
N SER A 152 7.67 21.44 -10.95
CA SER A 152 7.62 22.66 -10.14
C SER A 152 6.35 22.72 -9.30
N LEU A 153 6.33 23.63 -8.31
CA LEU A 153 5.16 23.85 -7.48
C LEU A 153 4.00 24.46 -8.29
N ASP A 154 4.30 25.33 -9.25
CA ASP A 154 3.32 25.98 -10.12
C ASP A 154 2.62 24.95 -11.04
N GLU A 155 3.41 24.07 -11.70
CA GLU A 155 2.89 22.95 -12.52
C GLU A 155 1.94 21.99 -11.76
N VAL A 156 2.00 21.95 -10.43
CA VAL A 156 1.13 21.13 -9.57
C VAL A 156 0.00 21.96 -8.94
N ALA A 157 0.20 23.26 -8.75
CA ALA A 157 -0.86 24.18 -8.32
C ALA A 157 -1.94 24.33 -9.41
N GLU A 158 -1.55 24.39 -10.68
CA GLU A 158 -2.44 24.50 -11.84
C GLU A 158 -3.37 23.28 -12.01
N GLU A 159 -2.96 22.08 -11.58
CA GLU A 159 -3.81 20.87 -11.60
C GLU A 159 -4.95 20.90 -10.58
N GLY A 160 -4.79 21.67 -9.50
CA GLY A 160 -5.75 21.78 -8.41
C GLY A 160 -5.89 20.51 -7.55
N ILE A 161 -7.14 20.19 -7.19
CA ILE A 161 -7.51 18.98 -6.45
C ILE A 161 -8.35 18.10 -7.37
N GLY A 162 -7.94 16.85 -7.54
CA GLY A 162 -8.62 15.85 -8.34
C GLY A 162 -10.02 15.55 -7.79
N ARG A 163 -10.97 15.32 -8.71
CA ARG A 163 -12.31 14.81 -8.40
C ARG A 163 -12.41 13.39 -8.94
N LEU A 164 -12.96 12.48 -8.14
CA LEU A 164 -13.18 11.11 -8.58
C LEU A 164 -14.44 11.04 -9.45
N PRO A 165 -14.37 10.34 -10.61
CA PRO A 165 -15.56 9.99 -11.37
C PRO A 165 -16.33 8.84 -10.68
N GLY A 166 -17.56 8.60 -11.13
CA GLY A 166 -18.41 7.55 -10.59
C GLY A 166 -19.23 7.95 -9.35
N ARG A 167 -19.71 6.94 -8.62
CA ARG A 167 -20.62 7.07 -7.47
C ARG A 167 -19.88 6.85 -6.16
N CYS A 168 -19.98 7.81 -5.24
CA CYS A 168 -19.62 7.59 -3.83
C CYS A 168 -20.59 6.59 -3.21
N ILE A 169 -20.06 5.59 -2.51
CA ILE A 169 -20.86 4.57 -1.80
C ILE A 169 -20.92 4.78 -0.27
N ASP A 170 -20.22 5.78 0.26
CA ASP A 170 -19.98 5.95 1.71
C ASP A 170 -21.24 6.24 2.55
N GLU A 171 -22.28 6.82 1.94
CA GLU A 171 -23.55 7.18 2.60
C GLU A 171 -24.58 6.02 2.63
N LEU A 172 -24.16 4.79 2.30
CA LEU A 172 -25.02 3.61 2.37
C LEU A 172 -25.09 3.06 3.79
N ASP A 173 -26.31 2.79 4.26
CA ASP A 173 -26.53 2.12 5.55
C ASP A 173 -26.09 0.64 5.47
N ILE A 174 -25.16 0.25 6.33
CA ILE A 174 -24.57 -1.09 6.39
C ILE A 174 -24.33 -1.53 7.84
N ALA A 175 -24.51 -2.82 8.11
CA ALA A 175 -24.09 -3.43 9.36
C ALA A 175 -22.69 -4.05 9.20
N VAL A 176 -21.75 -3.72 10.10
CA VAL A 176 -20.40 -4.30 10.14
C VAL A 176 -20.05 -4.74 11.56
N ASP A 177 -19.75 -6.03 11.70
CA ASP A 177 -19.53 -6.76 12.95
C ASP A 177 -18.10 -7.30 13.14
N GLY A 178 -17.19 -6.99 12.20
CA GLY A 178 -15.82 -7.49 12.18
C GLY A 178 -14.92 -6.64 11.27
N TYR A 179 -13.71 -6.39 11.75
CA TYR A 179 -12.79 -5.34 11.29
C TYR A 179 -11.31 -5.78 11.24
N GLU A 180 -11.03 -7.01 11.66
CA GLU A 180 -9.70 -7.55 11.95
C GLU A 180 -8.97 -8.00 10.68
N GLN A 181 -9.72 -8.49 9.69
CA GLN A 181 -9.23 -9.06 8.44
C GLN A 181 -10.20 -8.76 7.29
N PRO A 182 -9.73 -8.71 6.03
CA PRO A 182 -10.56 -8.62 4.84
C PRO A 182 -11.53 -9.81 4.74
N ARG A 183 -12.80 -9.51 4.51
CA ARG A 183 -13.89 -10.51 4.45
C ARG A 183 -14.52 -10.60 3.05
N PRO A 184 -13.86 -11.23 2.05
CA PRO A 184 -14.39 -11.32 0.69
C PRO A 184 -15.74 -12.04 0.61
N GLU A 185 -16.06 -12.89 1.60
CA GLU A 185 -17.36 -13.52 1.76
C GLU A 185 -18.52 -12.55 2.05
N LEU A 186 -18.26 -11.26 2.25
CA LEU A 186 -19.28 -10.21 2.28
C LEU A 186 -19.74 -9.79 0.88
N LEU A 187 -18.87 -9.85 -0.12
CA LEU A 187 -19.13 -9.29 -1.46
C LEU A 187 -20.28 -10.01 -2.19
N ARG A 188 -21.17 -9.26 -2.85
CA ARG A 188 -22.33 -9.79 -3.59
C ARG A 188 -22.43 -9.12 -4.97
N CYS A 189 -22.96 -9.83 -5.96
CA CYS A 189 -23.29 -9.26 -7.26
C CYS A 189 -24.53 -9.92 -7.86
N ASP A 190 -25.23 -9.21 -8.73
CA ASP A 190 -26.26 -9.76 -9.60
C ASP A 190 -25.62 -10.26 -10.91
N ALA A 191 -25.45 -11.59 -11.01
CA ALA A 191 -24.92 -12.25 -12.20
C ALA A 191 -25.86 -12.17 -13.42
N GLY A 192 -27.14 -11.85 -13.23
CA GLY A 192 -28.10 -11.66 -14.32
C GLY A 192 -28.04 -10.29 -14.99
N ARG A 193 -27.35 -9.31 -14.37
CA ARG A 193 -27.28 -7.92 -14.84
C ARG A 193 -25.83 -7.50 -15.08
N ILE A 194 -25.44 -7.37 -16.35
CA ILE A 194 -24.15 -6.78 -16.72
C ILE A 194 -24.26 -5.25 -16.75
N VAL A 195 -23.28 -4.58 -16.16
CA VAL A 195 -23.16 -3.12 -16.09
C VAL A 195 -21.74 -2.67 -16.42
N GLU A 196 -21.58 -1.36 -16.61
CA GLU A 196 -20.30 -0.66 -16.66
C GLU A 196 -20.43 0.48 -15.64
N GLU A 197 -19.75 0.36 -14.50
CA GLU A 197 -19.96 1.23 -13.34
C GLU A 197 -18.64 1.59 -12.66
N GLN A 198 -18.54 2.84 -12.19
CA GLN A 198 -17.46 3.33 -11.34
C GLN A 198 -18.00 3.62 -9.94
N LEU A 199 -17.45 2.95 -8.93
CA LEU A 199 -17.77 3.12 -7.52
C LEU A 199 -16.52 3.60 -6.77
N TYR A 200 -16.68 4.48 -5.79
CA TYR A 200 -15.58 4.86 -4.90
C TYR A 200 -16.00 5.03 -3.44
N SER A 201 -15.04 4.81 -2.54
CA SER A 201 -15.21 4.97 -1.10
C SER A 201 -14.01 5.67 -0.47
N HIS A 202 -14.26 6.68 0.34
CA HIS A 202 -13.26 7.36 1.17
C HIS A 202 -12.98 6.63 2.50
N LEU A 203 -13.69 5.53 2.79
CA LEU A 203 -13.62 4.83 4.08
C LEU A 203 -12.57 3.72 4.15
N LEU A 204 -11.81 3.47 3.08
CA LEU A 204 -10.68 2.55 3.10
C LEU A 204 -9.66 3.00 4.17
N LYS A 205 -9.43 2.12 5.14
CA LYS A 205 -8.41 2.27 6.17
C LYS A 205 -7.80 0.89 6.43
N SER A 206 -6.49 0.83 6.56
CA SER A 206 -5.74 -0.33 7.07
C SER A 206 -4.78 0.13 8.17
N ASN A 207 -3.89 -0.75 8.64
CA ASN A 207 -2.78 -0.43 9.52
C ASN A 207 -1.46 -0.84 8.86
N CYS A 208 -0.42 -0.06 9.08
CA CYS A 208 0.90 -0.36 8.55
C CYS A 208 1.52 -1.56 9.29
N PRO A 209 1.94 -2.64 8.59
CA PRO A 209 2.36 -3.90 9.22
C PRO A 209 3.61 -3.77 10.10
N VAL A 210 4.41 -2.71 9.94
CA VAL A 210 5.63 -2.48 10.72
C VAL A 210 5.43 -1.51 11.90
N THR A 211 4.45 -0.61 11.83
CA THR A 211 4.27 0.45 12.84
C THR A 211 2.95 0.40 13.59
N GLY A 212 1.98 -0.39 13.12
CA GLY A 212 0.60 -0.37 13.62
C GLY A 212 -0.15 0.94 13.41
N GLN A 213 0.48 1.97 12.81
CA GLN A 213 -0.15 3.26 12.56
C GLN A 213 -1.24 3.13 11.49
N PRO A 214 -2.32 3.94 11.59
CA PRO A 214 -3.42 3.89 10.64
C PRO A 214 -3.00 4.47 9.29
N ASP A 215 -3.30 3.72 8.24
CA ASP A 215 -3.17 4.18 6.85
C ASP A 215 -4.58 4.47 6.32
N TRP A 216 -4.75 5.62 5.66
CA TRP A 216 -6.03 6.12 5.19
C TRP A 216 -6.01 6.24 3.67
N GLY A 217 -7.06 5.81 2.99
CA GLY A 217 -7.13 5.87 1.54
C GLY A 217 -8.53 6.15 1.00
N THR A 218 -8.57 6.46 -0.28
CA THR A 218 -9.78 6.40 -1.09
C THR A 218 -9.60 5.27 -2.10
N LEU A 219 -10.56 4.37 -2.21
CA LEU A 219 -10.58 3.34 -3.25
C LEU A 219 -11.52 3.74 -4.39
N VAL A 220 -11.10 3.50 -5.62
CA VAL A 220 -11.94 3.51 -6.83
C VAL A 220 -11.96 2.10 -7.41
N VAL A 221 -13.15 1.64 -7.79
CA VAL A 221 -13.37 0.41 -8.57
C VAL A 221 -14.08 0.83 -9.85
N ASP A 222 -13.42 0.63 -10.98
CA ASP A 222 -13.96 0.82 -12.32
C ASP A 222 -14.08 -0.54 -12.98
N TYR A 223 -15.27 -0.95 -13.40
CA TYR A 223 -15.46 -2.30 -13.92
C TYR A 223 -16.61 -2.41 -14.94
N ARG A 224 -16.49 -3.45 -15.77
CA ARG A 224 -17.56 -3.95 -16.64
C ARG A 224 -17.77 -5.44 -16.38
N GLY A 225 -18.96 -5.81 -15.93
CA GLY A 225 -19.29 -7.17 -15.49
C GLY A 225 -20.63 -7.25 -14.75
N PRO A 226 -20.91 -8.35 -14.04
CA PRO A 226 -22.04 -8.49 -13.11
C PRO A 226 -22.18 -7.31 -12.16
N ALA A 227 -23.41 -6.84 -11.92
CA ALA A 227 -23.64 -5.67 -11.09
C ALA A 227 -23.26 -5.94 -9.63
N LEU A 228 -22.14 -5.37 -9.19
CA LEU A 228 -21.65 -5.43 -7.81
C LEU A 228 -22.65 -4.70 -6.88
N ASP A 229 -23.04 -5.32 -5.78
CA ASP A 229 -23.85 -4.65 -4.75
C ASP A 229 -22.98 -3.61 -4.01
N PRO A 230 -23.28 -2.31 -4.13
CA PRO A 230 -22.49 -1.26 -3.51
C PRO A 230 -22.42 -1.34 -1.97
N ALA A 231 -23.46 -1.87 -1.32
CA ALA A 231 -23.48 -2.04 0.14
C ALA A 231 -22.51 -3.16 0.56
N SER A 232 -22.51 -4.29 -0.15
CA SER A 232 -21.53 -5.37 0.05
C SER A 232 -20.08 -4.92 -0.17
N LEU A 233 -19.83 -4.06 -1.18
CA LEU A 233 -18.51 -3.48 -1.41
C LEU A 233 -18.09 -2.60 -0.22
N LEU A 234 -18.96 -1.71 0.25
CA LEU A 234 -18.65 -0.84 1.40
C LEU A 234 -18.31 -1.66 2.65
N ALA A 235 -19.11 -2.69 2.97
CA ALA A 235 -18.87 -3.57 4.10
C ALA A 235 -17.53 -4.34 3.98
N TYR A 236 -17.19 -4.81 2.78
CA TYR A 236 -15.89 -5.41 2.49
C TYR A 236 -14.74 -4.42 2.72
N LEU A 237 -14.82 -3.18 2.21
CA LEU A 237 -13.76 -2.18 2.42
C LEU A 237 -13.60 -1.78 3.89
N VAL A 238 -14.70 -1.71 4.64
CA VAL A 238 -14.66 -1.45 6.10
C VAL A 238 -14.05 -2.63 6.87
N SER A 239 -14.08 -3.86 6.35
CA SER A 239 -13.42 -5.01 7.02
C SER A 239 -11.89 -4.91 7.09
N PHE A 240 -11.26 -4.07 6.26
CA PHE A 240 -9.81 -3.80 6.34
C PHE A 240 -9.39 -2.95 7.55
N ARG A 241 -10.34 -2.38 8.32
CA ARG A 241 -10.10 -1.26 9.24
C ARG A 241 -9.00 -1.48 10.29
N GLN A 242 -8.78 -2.72 10.74
CA GLN A 242 -7.67 -3.09 11.63
C GLN A 242 -6.60 -3.98 10.98
N HIS A 243 -6.84 -4.46 9.74
CA HIS A 243 -5.94 -5.34 9.00
C HIS A 243 -4.56 -4.71 8.77
N GLN A 244 -3.53 -5.54 8.76
CA GLN A 244 -2.13 -5.14 8.58
C GLN A 244 -1.56 -5.69 7.27
N ASP A 245 -1.35 -4.80 6.29
CA ASP A 245 -0.70 -5.08 5.01
C ASP A 245 -0.17 -3.76 4.42
N PHE A 246 0.77 -3.79 3.47
CA PHE A 246 1.12 -2.55 2.76
C PHE A 246 0.02 -2.16 1.77
N HIS A 247 0.12 -0.94 1.25
CA HIS A 247 -0.92 -0.32 0.42
C HIS A 247 -1.10 -1.11 -0.88
N GLU A 248 0.02 -1.55 -1.45
CA GLU A 248 0.14 -2.38 -2.64
C GLU A 248 -0.63 -3.70 -2.48
N GLN A 249 -0.38 -4.45 -1.40
CA GLN A 249 -1.06 -5.73 -1.14
C GLN A 249 -2.55 -5.54 -0.82
N CYS A 250 -2.95 -4.46 -0.16
CA CYS A 250 -4.37 -4.15 0.04
C CYS A 250 -5.09 -4.04 -1.31
N VAL A 251 -4.52 -3.32 -2.29
CA VAL A 251 -5.11 -3.17 -3.62
C VAL A 251 -5.05 -4.48 -4.42
N GLU A 252 -3.95 -5.23 -4.35
CA GLU A 252 -3.84 -6.53 -5.02
C GLU A 252 -4.89 -7.52 -4.51
N ARG A 253 -5.11 -7.58 -3.19
CA ARG A 253 -6.17 -8.41 -2.58
C ARG A 253 -7.57 -7.99 -3.06
N ILE A 254 -7.88 -6.70 -2.99
CA ILE A 254 -9.17 -6.15 -3.45
C ILE A 254 -9.41 -6.47 -4.93
N PHE A 255 -8.39 -6.31 -5.78
CA PHE A 255 -8.47 -6.67 -7.20
C PHE A 255 -8.77 -8.17 -7.39
N LEU A 256 -8.05 -9.06 -6.72
CA LEU A 256 -8.23 -10.51 -6.85
C LEU A 256 -9.60 -10.98 -6.36
N ASP A 257 -10.09 -10.43 -5.25
CA ASP A 257 -11.40 -10.80 -4.69
C ASP A 257 -12.55 -10.32 -5.59
N LEU A 258 -12.46 -9.09 -6.13
CA LEU A 258 -13.42 -8.58 -7.11
C LEU A 258 -13.34 -9.33 -8.46
N GLN A 259 -12.14 -9.66 -8.93
CA GLN A 259 -11.94 -10.45 -10.15
C GLN A 259 -12.56 -11.85 -10.02
N ARG A 260 -12.36 -12.50 -8.86
CA ARG A 260 -12.92 -13.83 -8.57
C ARG A 260 -14.45 -13.82 -8.50
N LEU A 261 -15.03 -12.78 -7.90
CA LEU A 261 -16.48 -12.61 -7.78
C LEU A 261 -17.14 -12.28 -9.13
N LEU A 262 -16.62 -11.27 -9.83
CA LEU A 262 -17.29 -10.66 -10.97
C LEU A 262 -16.96 -11.35 -12.30
N GLN A 263 -15.83 -12.06 -12.39
CA GLN A 263 -15.28 -12.54 -13.67
C GLN A 263 -15.38 -11.48 -14.80
N PRO A 264 -14.92 -10.25 -14.56
CA PRO A 264 -15.34 -9.08 -15.33
C PRO A 264 -14.66 -9.00 -16.69
N GLN A 265 -15.31 -8.33 -17.65
CA GLN A 265 -14.70 -8.03 -18.96
C GLN A 265 -13.66 -6.90 -18.86
N ALA A 266 -13.83 -5.99 -17.91
CA ALA A 266 -12.86 -4.97 -17.54
C ALA A 266 -12.90 -4.73 -16.03
N LEU A 267 -11.74 -4.53 -15.42
CA LEU A 267 -11.60 -4.19 -14.00
C LEU A 267 -10.35 -3.36 -13.81
N SER A 268 -10.49 -2.25 -13.09
CA SER A 268 -9.40 -1.44 -12.55
C SER A 268 -9.72 -1.12 -11.09
N VAL A 269 -8.76 -1.36 -10.21
CA VAL A 269 -8.83 -1.01 -8.79
C VAL A 269 -7.69 -0.04 -8.50
N TYR A 270 -8.04 1.13 -7.96
CA TYR A 270 -7.08 2.20 -7.65
C TYR A 270 -7.28 2.67 -6.22
N ALA A 271 -6.27 2.55 -5.37
CA ALA A 271 -6.26 3.23 -4.08
C ALA A 271 -5.38 4.48 -4.13
N ARG A 272 -5.84 5.52 -3.45
CA ARG A 272 -5.12 6.79 -3.27
C ARG A 272 -4.98 7.05 -1.77
N TYR A 273 -3.81 6.73 -1.22
CA TYR A 273 -3.55 6.84 0.22
C TYR A 273 -3.07 8.24 0.62
N VAL A 274 -3.30 8.60 1.88
CA VAL A 274 -2.79 9.84 2.49
C VAL A 274 -1.30 9.71 2.76
N ARG A 275 -0.54 10.79 2.54
CA ARG A 275 0.91 10.77 2.73
C ARG A 275 1.33 10.41 4.16
N ARG A 276 2.45 9.71 4.31
CA ARG A 276 3.15 9.54 5.60
C ARG A 276 4.60 9.98 5.44
N GLY A 277 4.99 10.99 6.22
CA GLY A 277 6.33 11.56 6.16
C GLY A 277 6.70 12.13 4.79
N GLY A 278 5.77 12.81 4.11
CA GLY A 278 6.07 13.53 2.86
C GLY A 278 5.91 12.71 1.57
N LEU A 279 5.65 11.41 1.66
CA LEU A 279 5.35 10.54 0.52
C LEU A 279 3.96 9.91 0.64
N ASP A 280 3.20 9.88 -0.46
CA ASP A 280 2.02 9.02 -0.62
C ASP A 280 2.31 7.84 -1.58
N ILE A 281 1.45 6.82 -1.54
CA ILE A 281 1.47 5.65 -2.43
C ILE A 281 0.06 5.49 -3.01
N ASN A 282 0.00 5.24 -4.32
CA ASN A 282 -1.25 5.10 -5.06
C ASN A 282 -1.18 3.84 -5.94
N PRO A 283 -1.42 2.65 -5.38
CA PRO A 283 -1.40 1.40 -6.12
C PRO A 283 -2.59 1.30 -7.08
N TYR A 284 -2.30 1.03 -8.34
CA TYR A 284 -3.27 0.80 -9.42
C TYR A 284 -3.07 -0.61 -9.98
N ARG A 285 -4.16 -1.38 -10.12
CA ARG A 285 -4.18 -2.74 -10.71
C ARG A 285 -5.33 -2.82 -11.71
N SER A 286 -5.08 -3.32 -12.92
CA SER A 286 -6.09 -3.33 -14.00
C SER A 286 -5.91 -4.51 -14.97
N LEU A 287 -6.99 -4.92 -15.63
CA LEU A 287 -6.95 -5.81 -16.79
C LEU A 287 -6.48 -5.11 -18.08
N ALA A 288 -6.57 -3.79 -18.14
CA ALA A 288 -6.26 -2.97 -19.31
C ALA A 288 -4.89 -2.29 -19.20
N GLU A 289 -4.56 -1.42 -20.17
CA GLU A 289 -3.38 -0.57 -20.09
C GLU A 289 -3.47 0.44 -18.93
N VAL A 290 -2.31 0.85 -18.43
CA VAL A 290 -2.17 1.57 -17.15
C VAL A 290 -1.90 3.05 -17.42
N ALA A 291 -2.93 3.88 -17.27
CA ALA A 291 -2.82 5.34 -17.39
C ALA A 291 -3.73 6.09 -16.38
N PRO A 292 -3.58 5.86 -15.05
CA PRO A 292 -4.40 6.54 -14.04
C PRO A 292 -4.11 8.05 -13.97
N ASP A 293 -5.15 8.81 -13.64
CA ASP A 293 -5.04 10.23 -13.29
C ASP A 293 -4.31 10.40 -11.94
N ASN A 294 -3.15 11.07 -11.96
CA ASN A 294 -2.35 11.28 -10.77
C ASN A 294 -2.72 12.54 -9.94
N ARG A 295 -3.72 13.34 -10.33
CA ARG A 295 -4.12 14.52 -9.52
C ARG A 295 -4.51 14.14 -8.08
N ARG A 296 -3.87 14.80 -7.10
CA ARG A 296 -4.10 14.55 -5.66
C ARG A 296 -5.56 14.72 -5.25
N LEU A 297 -6.05 13.86 -4.36
CA LEU A 297 -7.35 14.04 -3.70
C LEU A 297 -7.25 14.95 -2.48
N VAL A 298 -8.39 15.44 -1.99
CA VAL A 298 -8.47 16.46 -0.92
C VAL A 298 -7.78 16.11 0.41
N ARG A 299 -7.58 14.81 0.70
CA ARG A 299 -6.92 14.34 1.93
C ARG A 299 -5.43 14.03 1.77
N GLN A 300 -4.88 14.04 0.55
CA GLN A 300 -3.55 13.48 0.25
C GLN A 300 -2.41 14.44 0.58
#